data_AF-A0A7C5ITS2-F1
#
_entry.id   AF-A0A7C5ITS2-F1
#
_cell.length_a   1.000
_cell.length_b   1.000
_cell.length_c   1.000
_cell.angle_alpha   90.00
_cell.angle_beta   90.00
_cell.angle_gamma   90.00
#
_symmetry.space_group_name_H-M   'P 1'
#
loop_
_entity.id
_entity.type
_entity.pdbx_description
1 polymer ?
#
loop_
_entity_poly.entity_id
_entity_poly.type
_entity_poly.pdbx_seq_one_letter_code
_entity_poly.pdbx_strand_id
1 'polypeptide(L)'
;MDKTDKIYIAGHRGMVGSALERQLRAAGHYNIVTRRSSELDLRRQADVEDFFASEKPDYVFLAAAKVGGILANNTLRGEFIYENLMIQNNVIHQAHVHQVKKLMFLGSS
;
A
#
# COMPACT_ATOMS: atom_id res chain seq x y z
N MET A 1 -16.04 -5.25 6.49
CA MET A 1 -14.79 -5.66 7.15
C MET A 1 -15.14 -6.39 8.42
N ASP A 2 -15.20 -7.70 8.30
CA ASP A 2 -15.23 -8.64 9.40
C ASP A 2 -13.84 -8.74 10.04
N LYS A 3 -13.75 -9.28 11.25
CA LYS A 3 -12.48 -9.39 11.98
C LYS A 3 -11.49 -10.38 11.32
N THR A 4 -12.02 -11.30 10.53
CA THR A 4 -11.32 -12.36 9.81
C THR A 4 -10.86 -11.95 8.40
N ASP A 5 -11.42 -10.88 7.82
CA ASP A 5 -11.05 -10.41 6.47
C ASP A 5 -9.56 -10.12 6.39
N LYS A 6 -8.91 -10.53 5.29
CA LYS A 6 -7.48 -10.29 5.06
C LYS A 6 -7.26 -8.84 4.61
N ILE A 7 -6.47 -8.10 5.38
CA ILE A 7 -6.22 -6.67 5.12
C ILE A 7 -4.76 -6.48 4.73
N TYR A 8 -4.52 -5.92 3.56
CA TYR A 8 -3.19 -5.47 3.16
C TYR A 8 -2.99 -3.99 3.47
N ILE A 9 -1.89 -3.65 4.16
CA ILE A 9 -1.47 -2.27 4.41
C ILE A 9 -0.16 -2.01 3.68
N ALA A 10 -0.23 -1.37 2.51
CA ALA A 10 0.96 -0.90 1.80
C ALA A 10 1.54 0.31 2.53
N GLY A 11 2.85 0.31 2.80
CA GLY A 11 3.50 1.41 3.51
C GLY A 11 3.29 1.39 5.04
N HIS A 12 3.06 0.20 5.61
CA HIS A 12 2.75 0.01 7.04
C HIS A 12 3.74 0.62 8.05
N ARG A 13 5.01 0.85 7.65
CA ARG A 13 6.03 1.48 8.54
C ARG A 13 6.01 3.01 8.53
N GLY A 14 5.31 3.62 7.58
CA GLY A 14 5.15 5.07 7.53
C GLY A 14 4.28 5.59 8.68
N MET A 15 4.26 6.90 8.88
CA MET A 15 3.45 7.54 9.93
C MET A 15 1.98 7.12 9.83
N VAL A 16 1.39 7.21 8.64
CA VAL A 16 -0.02 6.88 8.42
C VAL A 16 -0.26 5.37 8.47
N GLY A 17 0.59 4.58 7.81
CA GLY A 17 0.48 3.12 7.79
C GLY A 17 0.56 2.48 9.19
N SER A 18 1.47 2.96 10.04
CA SER A 18 1.65 2.41 11.39
C SER A 18 0.51 2.80 12.33
N ALA A 19 -0.09 3.98 12.13
CA ALA A 19 -1.29 4.40 12.83
C ALA A 19 -2.50 3.54 12.41
N LEU A 20 -2.66 3.28 11.11
CA LEU A 20 -3.70 2.39 10.59
C LEU A 20 -3.59 0.98 11.17
N GLU A 21 -2.39 0.40 11.13
CA GLU A 21 -2.17 -0.95 11.68
C GLU A 21 -2.52 -1.00 13.17
N ARG A 22 -2.05 -0.03 13.97
CA ARG A 22 -2.37 0.04 15.40
C ARG A 22 -3.87 0.13 15.66
N GLN A 23 -4.59 0.97 14.91
CA GLN A 23 -6.04 1.12 15.05
C GLN A 23 -6.81 -0.14 14.63
N LEU A 24 -6.42 -0.77 13.52
CA LEU A 24 -7.04 -2.02 13.05
C LEU A 24 -6.86 -3.15 14.07
N ARG A 25 -5.66 -3.29 14.62
CA ARG A 25 -5.38 -4.28 15.69
C ARG A 25 -6.15 -3.99 16.96
N ALA A 26 -6.20 -2.72 17.40
CA ALA A 26 -6.99 -2.31 18.57
C ALA A 26 -8.49 -2.57 18.38
N ALA A 27 -8.98 -2.45 17.14
CA ALA A 27 -10.34 -2.81 16.78
C ALA A 27 -10.57 -4.33 16.63
N GLY A 28 -9.55 -5.18 16.82
CA GLY A 28 -9.68 -6.65 16.79
C GLY A 28 -9.48 -7.29 15.41
N HIS A 29 -8.99 -6.56 14.41
CA HIS A 29 -8.57 -7.17 13.14
C HIS A 29 -7.19 -7.80 13.32
N TYR A 30 -7.08 -9.11 13.05
CA TYR A 30 -5.85 -9.86 13.26
C TYR A 30 -5.22 -10.39 11.96
N ASN A 31 -6.02 -10.58 10.91
CA ASN A 31 -5.57 -11.05 9.60
C ASN A 31 -5.00 -9.91 8.74
N ILE A 32 -3.91 -9.30 9.23
CA ILE A 32 -3.25 -8.17 8.57
C ILE A 32 -1.96 -8.66 7.92
N VAL A 33 -1.84 -8.45 6.61
CA VAL A 33 -0.63 -8.70 5.85
C VAL A 33 0.08 -7.38 5.55
N THR A 34 1.39 -7.37 5.74
CA THR A 34 2.26 -6.23 5.44
C THR A 34 3.55 -6.71 4.76
N ARG A 35 4.23 -5.81 4.07
CA ARG A 35 5.56 -6.03 3.48
C ARG A 35 6.43 -4.80 3.66
N ARG A 36 7.72 -5.03 3.88
CA ARG A 36 8.78 -4.02 3.78
C ARG A 36 9.13 -3.81 2.31
N SER A 37 9.71 -2.65 1.99
CA SER A 37 10.20 -2.37 0.63
C SER A 37 11.30 -3.33 0.16
N SER A 38 12.01 -3.98 1.09
CA SER A 38 12.99 -5.04 0.79
C SER A 38 12.35 -6.39 0.46
N GLU A 39 11.06 -6.59 0.79
CA GLU A 39 10.32 -7.83 0.58
C GLU A 39 9.37 -7.73 -0.62
N LEU A 40 8.90 -6.52 -0.92
CA LEU A 40 8.01 -6.22 -2.03
C LEU A 40 8.30 -4.80 -2.54
N ASP A 41 8.86 -4.71 -3.75
CA ASP A 41 9.03 -3.43 -4.43
C ASP A 41 7.74 -3.08 -5.18
N LEU A 42 6.94 -2.18 -4.61
CA LEU A 42 5.69 -1.73 -5.21
C LEU A 42 5.84 -1.02 -6.57
N ARG A 43 7.07 -0.64 -6.96
CA ARG A 43 7.37 -0.07 -8.28
C ARG A 43 7.49 -1.14 -9.35
N ARG A 44 7.73 -2.40 -8.97
CA ARG A 44 7.91 -3.54 -9.85
C ARG A 44 6.56 -4.24 -10.06
N GLN A 45 6.05 -4.17 -11.29
CA GLN A 45 4.74 -4.71 -11.62
C GLN A 45 4.63 -6.22 -11.31
N ALA A 46 5.61 -7.01 -11.75
CA ALA A 46 5.63 -8.46 -11.54
C ALA A 46 5.59 -8.83 -10.04
N ASP A 47 6.35 -8.14 -9.20
CA ASP A 47 6.39 -8.39 -7.76
C ASP A 47 5.01 -8.14 -7.11
N VAL A 48 4.29 -7.10 -7.57
CA VAL A 48 2.93 -6.78 -7.10
C VAL A 48 1.91 -7.78 -7.62
N GLU A 49 2.02 -8.19 -8.89
CA GLU A 49 1.20 -9.28 -9.47
C GLU A 49 1.31 -10.56 -8.66
N ASP A 50 2.54 -11.03 -8.40
CA ASP A 50 2.80 -12.24 -7.62
C ASP A 50 2.30 -12.13 -6.18
N PHE A 51 2.46 -10.96 -5.57
CA PHE A 51 1.96 -10.68 -4.22
C PHE A 51 0.43 -10.77 -4.16
N PHE A 52 -0.29 -10.12 -5.07
CA PHE A 52 -1.76 -10.16 -5.06
C PHE A 52 -2.31 -11.55 -5.42
N ALA A 53 -1.66 -12.26 -6.34
CA ALA A 53 -2.03 -13.63 -6.72
C ALA A 53 -1.88 -14.62 -5.56
N SER A 54 -0.83 -14.46 -4.74
CA SER A 54 -0.56 -15.31 -3.58
C SER A 54 -1.38 -14.94 -2.35
N GLU A 55 -1.42 -13.65 -1.98
CA GLU A 55 -2.04 -13.21 -0.72
C GLU A 55 -3.55 -13.04 -0.82
N LYS A 56 -4.06 -12.58 -1.97
CA LYS A 56 -5.49 -12.31 -2.23
C LYS A 56 -6.17 -11.53 -1.09
N PRO A 57 -5.75 -10.27 -0.83
CA PRO A 57 -6.35 -9.47 0.24
C PRO A 57 -7.82 -9.13 -0.05
N ASP A 58 -8.65 -9.10 0.98
CA ASP A 58 -10.04 -8.63 0.91
C ASP A 58 -10.11 -7.10 0.84
N TYR A 59 -9.21 -6.42 1.57
CA TYR A 59 -9.17 -4.97 1.69
C TYR A 59 -7.74 -4.45 1.56
N VAL A 60 -7.59 -3.27 0.94
CA VAL A 60 -6.28 -2.63 0.75
C VAL A 60 -6.30 -1.20 1.28
N PHE A 61 -5.34 -0.87 2.13
CA PHE A 61 -4.98 0.51 2.48
C PHE A 61 -3.66 0.87 1.79
N LEU A 62 -3.73 1.75 0.80
CA LEU A 62 -2.56 2.23 0.07
C LEU A 62 -2.01 3.51 0.71
N ALA A 63 -1.15 3.33 1.71
CA ALA A 63 -0.42 4.41 2.40
C ALA A 63 1.06 4.51 1.97
N ALA A 64 1.50 3.67 1.03
CA ALA A 64 2.84 3.73 0.45
C ALA A 64 2.93 4.87 -0.57
N ALA A 65 3.94 5.72 -0.41
CA ALA A 65 4.27 6.79 -1.34
C ALA A 65 5.75 7.15 -1.22
N LYS A 66 6.35 7.65 -2.31
CA LYS A 66 7.60 8.40 -2.23
C LYS A 66 7.26 9.79 -1.72
N VAL A 67 7.71 10.08 -0.49
CA VAL A 67 7.48 11.34 0.22
C VAL A 67 8.79 11.98 0.62
N GLY A 68 8.77 13.30 0.84
CA GLY A 68 9.94 14.04 1.29
C GLY A 68 9.60 15.50 1.60
N GLY A 69 10.57 16.25 2.12
CA GLY A 69 10.43 17.69 2.36
C GLY A 69 10.46 18.51 1.07
N ILE A 70 10.32 19.84 1.21
CA ILE A 70 10.30 20.79 0.08
C ILE A 70 11.53 20.62 -0.83
N LEU A 71 12.72 20.53 -0.23
CA LEU A 71 13.96 20.35 -0.99
C LEU A 71 13.98 19.04 -1.79
N ALA A 72 13.57 17.93 -1.17
CA ALA A 72 13.57 16.62 -1.85
C ALA A 72 12.57 16.59 -3.02
N ASN A 73 11.36 17.12 -2.83
CA ASN A 73 10.37 17.25 -3.91
C ASN A 73 10.90 18.12 -5.05
N ASN A 74 11.64 19.19 -4.72
CA ASN A 74 12.17 20.11 -5.73
C ASN A 74 13.34 19.53 -6.52
N THR A 75 14.17 18.69 -5.89
CA THR A 75 15.36 18.10 -6.50
C THR A 75 15.03 16.81 -7.27
N LEU A 76 14.16 15.95 -6.72
CA LEU A 76 13.89 14.61 -7.24
C LEU A 76 12.54 14.53 -8.00
N ARG A 77 12.12 15.62 -8.65
CA ARG A 77 10.78 15.77 -9.24
C ARG A 77 10.36 14.58 -10.11
N GLY A 78 11.26 14.14 -11.00
CA GLY A 78 11.02 13.01 -11.91
C GLY A 78 10.84 11.68 -11.18
N GLU A 79 11.62 11.44 -10.12
CA GLU A 79 11.49 10.23 -9.30
C GLU A 79 10.19 10.25 -8.51
N PHE A 80 9.81 11.39 -7.92
CA PHE A 80 8.59 11.50 -7.13
C PHE A 80 7.36 11.18 -7.98
N ILE A 81 7.25 11.74 -9.19
CA ILE A 81 6.11 11.43 -10.07
C ILE A 81 6.16 9.97 -10.53
N TYR A 82 7.31 9.49 -10.99
CA TYR A 82 7.45 8.14 -11.51
C TYR A 82 7.14 7.07 -10.44
N GLU A 83 7.81 7.13 -9.29
CA GLU A 83 7.64 6.12 -8.24
C GLU A 83 6.21 6.10 -7.71
N ASN A 84 5.59 7.26 -7.48
CA ASN A 84 4.22 7.31 -7.01
C ASN A 84 3.22 6.80 -8.06
N LEU A 85 3.40 7.12 -9.35
CA LEU A 85 2.56 6.56 -10.40
C LEU A 85 2.72 5.04 -10.50
N MET A 86 3.94 4.51 -10.45
CA MET A 86 4.17 3.06 -10.49
C MET A 86 3.52 2.36 -9.30
N ILE A 87 3.71 2.88 -8.08
CA ILE A 87 3.09 2.34 -6.86
C ILE A 87 1.56 2.34 -6.98
N GLN A 88 0.97 3.47 -7.39
CA GLN A 88 -0.48 3.61 -7.51
C GLN A 88 -1.04 2.70 -8.59
N ASN A 89 -0.47 2.71 -9.79
CA ASN A 89 -0.94 1.91 -10.91
C ASN A 89 -0.89 0.41 -10.59
N ASN A 90 0.24 -0.08 -10.06
CA ASN A 90 0.39 -1.49 -9.75
C ASN A 90 -0.61 -1.95 -8.68
N VAL A 91 -0.70 -1.23 -7.56
CA VAL A 91 -1.56 -1.65 -6.44
C VAL A 91 -3.05 -1.50 -6.79
N ILE A 92 -3.46 -0.39 -7.42
CA ILE A 92 -4.86 -0.16 -7.78
C ILE A 92 -5.31 -1.15 -8.86
N HIS A 93 -4.47 -1.39 -9.87
CA HIS A 93 -4.81 -2.34 -10.93
C HIS A 93 -4.89 -3.77 -10.39
N GLN A 94 -3.92 -4.22 -9.59
CA GLN A 94 -3.96 -5.57 -9.03
C GLN A 94 -5.08 -5.76 -8.01
N ALA A 95 -5.45 -4.71 -7.26
CA ALA A 95 -6.65 -4.75 -6.43
C ALA A 95 -7.93 -4.98 -7.25
N HIS A 96 -8.03 -4.36 -8.44
CA HIS A 96 -9.14 -4.61 -9.36
C HIS A 96 -9.12 -6.03 -9.95
N VAL A 97 -7.98 -6.47 -10.49
CA VAL A 97 -7.80 -7.80 -11.10
C VAL A 97 -8.13 -8.92 -10.13
N HIS A 98 -7.70 -8.78 -8.87
CA HIS A 98 -7.92 -9.78 -7.82
C HIS A 98 -9.19 -9.54 -6.98
N GLN A 99 -10.11 -8.69 -7.45
CA GLN A 99 -11.44 -8.49 -6.86
C GLN A 99 -11.41 -8.09 -5.37
N VAL A 100 -10.47 -7.23 -4.98
CA VAL A 100 -10.44 -6.62 -3.64
C VAL A 100 -11.78 -5.93 -3.38
N LYS A 101 -12.41 -6.23 -2.24
CA LYS A 101 -13.75 -5.72 -1.88
C LYS A 101 -13.78 -4.19 -1.80
N LYS A 102 -12.71 -3.58 -1.26
CA LYS A 102 -12.56 -2.13 -1.19
C LYS A 102 -11.10 -1.72 -1.02
N LEU A 103 -10.70 -0.65 -1.69
CA LEU A 103 -9.39 -0.01 -1.56
C LEU A 103 -9.56 1.43 -1.05
N MET A 104 -8.68 1.85 -0.14
CA MET A 104 -8.53 3.24 0.29
C MET A 104 -7.13 3.73 -0.11
N PHE A 105 -7.08 4.72 -1.01
CA PHE A 105 -5.85 5.41 -1.37
C PHE A 105 -5.72 6.71 -0.56
N LEU A 106 -4.56 6.88 0.08
CA LEU A 106 -4.29 8.05 0.93
C LEU A 106 -3.44 9.05 0.15
N GLY A 107 -4.09 10.10 -0.35
CA GLY A 107 -3.46 11.21 -1.05
C GLY A 107 -2.87 12.28 -0.12
N SER A 108 -2.50 13.41 -0.71
CA SER A 108 -2.08 14.64 -0.03
C SER A 108 -2.83 15.84 -0.62
N SER A 109 -3.14 16.82 0.21
CA SER A 109 -3.70 18.13 -0.18
C SER A 109 -2.66 19.04 -0.81
#